data_AF-A0A7V6X2A1-F1
#
_entry.id   AF-A0A7V6X2A1-F1
#
_cell.length_a   1.000
_cell.length_b   1.000
_cell.length_c   1.000
_cell.angle_alpha   90.00
_cell.angle_beta   90.00
_cell.angle_gamma   90.00
#
_symmetry.space_group_name_H-M   'P 1'
#
loop_
_entity.id
_entity.type
_entity.pdbx_description
1 polymer ?
#
loop_
_entity_poly.entity_id
_entity_poly.type
_entity_poly.pdbx_seq_one_letter_code
_entity_poly.pdbx_strand_id
1 'polypeptide(L)'
;MLEVYEEYKTSVLGVQRVPLENVNKYGIIEGKHIEDRVYKIKSLVEKPSQEEAPSNIAVLGRYIINPAIFEILEDTKPGKGGEIQLTDALNVLAQREAMYAYDFEGRRYDIGDKQGFLEATVEFALRREDLREDFLAYLTQVVKRENGGL
;
A
#
# COMPACT_ATOMS: atom_id res chain seq x y z
N MET A 1 -6.74 9.14 -8.19
CA MET A 1 -6.68 9.65 -6.80
C MET A 1 -6.95 11.14 -6.72
N LEU A 2 -6.22 12.01 -7.43
CA LEU A 2 -6.55 13.45 -7.48
C LEU A 2 -7.96 13.70 -8.05
N GLU A 3 -8.35 12.99 -9.11
CA GLU A 3 -9.70 13.07 -9.67
C GLU A 3 -10.79 12.69 -8.65
N VAL A 4 -10.57 11.63 -7.87
CA VAL A 4 -11.47 11.24 -6.76
C VAL A 4 -11.56 12.36 -5.71
N TYR A 5 -10.43 13.00 -5.38
CA TYR A 5 -10.46 14.15 -4.47
C TYR A 5 -11.22 15.33 -5.07
N GLU A 6 -11.03 15.61 -6.36
CA GLU A 6 -11.73 16.69 -7.05
C GLU A 6 -13.25 16.47 -7.12
N GLU A 7 -13.69 15.24 -7.22
CA GLU A 7 -15.10 14.87 -7.23
C GLU A 7 -15.73 14.91 -5.84
N TYR A 8 -15.11 14.21 -4.88
CA TYR A 8 -15.71 13.99 -3.56
C TYR A 8 -15.31 15.04 -2.50
N LYS A 9 -14.28 15.85 -2.78
CA LYS A 9 -13.75 16.92 -1.91
C LYS A 9 -13.50 16.48 -0.46
N THR A 10 -12.98 15.26 -0.31
CA THR A 10 -12.69 14.66 1.00
C THR A 10 -11.45 13.79 0.97
N SER A 11 -10.94 13.40 2.13
CA SER A 11 -9.73 12.58 2.27
C SER A 11 -9.78 11.31 1.41
N VAL A 12 -8.71 11.05 0.64
CA VAL A 12 -8.55 9.89 -0.24
C VAL A 12 -7.27 9.12 0.08
N LEU A 13 -7.41 7.81 0.26
CA LEU A 13 -6.30 6.88 0.50
C LEU A 13 -5.95 6.08 -0.74
N GLY A 14 -4.66 5.92 -1.01
CA GLY A 14 -4.18 4.95 -1.97
C GLY A 14 -4.16 3.56 -1.38
N VAL A 15 -4.86 2.62 -2.02
CA VAL A 15 -4.92 1.23 -1.57
C VAL A 15 -4.58 0.25 -2.69
N GLN A 16 -4.29 -1.00 -2.30
CA GLN A 16 -4.21 -2.13 -3.20
C GLN A 16 -4.50 -3.42 -2.43
N ARG A 17 -5.00 -4.44 -3.11
CA ARG A 17 -5.12 -5.77 -2.52
C ARG A 17 -3.75 -6.39 -2.28
N VAL A 18 -3.59 -7.03 -1.12
CA VAL A 18 -2.43 -7.83 -0.75
C VAL A 18 -2.82 -9.29 -0.50
N PRO A 19 -1.88 -10.24 -0.61
CA PRO A 19 -2.09 -11.59 -0.10
C PRO A 19 -2.48 -11.56 1.38
N LEU A 20 -3.36 -12.47 1.81
CA LEU A 20 -3.92 -12.45 3.17
C LEU A 20 -2.82 -12.60 4.23
N GLU A 21 -1.80 -13.38 3.94
CA GLU A 21 -0.63 -13.57 4.80
C GLU A 21 0.20 -12.30 5.05
N ASN A 22 -0.01 -11.26 4.23
CA ASN A 22 0.70 -9.99 4.32
C ASN A 22 -0.11 -8.87 4.97
N VAL A 23 -1.37 -9.09 5.37
CA VAL A 23 -2.22 -8.04 5.95
C VAL A 23 -1.65 -7.43 7.23
N ASN A 24 -0.91 -8.22 8.01
CA ASN A 24 -0.26 -7.80 9.24
C ASN A 24 0.92 -6.81 9.04
N LYS A 25 1.28 -6.50 7.79
CA LYS A 25 2.34 -5.54 7.45
C LYS A 25 1.80 -4.12 7.22
N TYR A 26 0.48 -3.95 7.08
CA TYR A 26 -0.13 -2.72 6.58
C TYR A 26 -1.32 -2.26 7.43
N GLY A 27 -1.72 -1.00 7.25
CA GLY A 27 -3.06 -0.55 7.59
C GLY A 27 -4.06 -1.15 6.61
N ILE A 28 -5.11 -1.82 7.13
CA ILE A 28 -6.13 -2.49 6.33
C ILE A 28 -7.45 -1.74 6.48
N ILE A 29 -8.12 -1.50 5.36
CA ILE A 29 -9.41 -0.81 5.36
C ILE A 29 -10.58 -1.81 5.37
N GLU A 30 -11.67 -1.45 6.03
CA GLU A 30 -13.00 -1.94 5.72
C GLU A 30 -13.68 -0.89 4.83
N GLY A 31 -14.23 -1.29 3.69
CA GLY A 31 -14.86 -0.33 2.79
C GLY A 31 -15.89 -0.96 1.88
N LYS A 32 -16.85 -0.15 1.45
CA LYS A 32 -17.86 -0.53 0.47
C LYS A 32 -17.41 -0.05 -0.91
N HIS A 33 -17.35 -0.94 -1.88
CA HIS A 33 -17.14 -0.55 -3.29
C HIS A 33 -18.28 0.36 -3.74
N ILE A 34 -17.94 1.47 -4.41
CA ILE A 34 -18.90 2.45 -4.91
C ILE A 34 -19.00 2.31 -6.43
N GLU A 35 -17.90 2.59 -7.12
CA GLU A 35 -17.76 2.51 -8.56
C GLU A 35 -16.29 2.40 -8.95
N ASP A 36 -16.02 1.92 -10.16
CA ASP A 36 -14.68 1.75 -10.70
C ASP A 36 -13.68 1.17 -9.69
N ARG A 37 -12.69 1.98 -9.30
CA ARG A 37 -11.61 1.65 -8.36
C ARG A 37 -11.78 2.35 -7.02
N VAL A 38 -12.99 2.82 -6.72
CA VAL A 38 -13.28 3.66 -5.55
C VAL A 38 -14.06 2.87 -4.50
N TYR A 39 -13.57 2.93 -3.27
CA TYR A 39 -14.23 2.37 -2.09
C TYR A 39 -14.55 3.51 -1.12
N LYS A 40 -15.75 3.52 -0.56
CA LYS A 40 -16.06 4.35 0.61
C LYS A 40 -15.56 3.63 1.86
N ILE A 41 -14.66 4.27 2.59
CA ILE A 41 -14.05 3.71 3.79
C ILE A 41 -15.05 3.75 4.94
N LYS A 42 -15.13 2.66 5.69
CA LYS A 42 -15.94 2.53 6.92
C LYS A 42 -15.06 2.51 8.16
N SER A 43 -13.95 1.78 8.12
CA SER A 43 -12.99 1.68 9.23
C SER A 43 -11.60 1.34 8.71
N LEU A 44 -10.58 1.55 9.56
CA LEU A 44 -9.20 1.15 9.31
C LEU A 44 -8.61 0.47 10.55
N VAL A 45 -7.71 -0.48 10.34
CA VAL A 45 -6.99 -1.19 11.41
C VAL A 45 -5.50 -1.27 11.07
N GLU A 46 -4.62 -0.84 11.99
CA GLU A 46 -3.17 -0.92 11.82
C GLU A 46 -2.65 -2.34 12.08
N LYS A 47 -2.06 -2.97 11.06
CA LYS A 47 -1.34 -4.25 11.17
C LYS A 47 -2.14 -5.31 11.95
N PRO A 48 -3.36 -5.63 11.50
CA PRO A 48 -4.20 -6.64 12.15
C PRO A 48 -3.59 -8.04 12.01
N SER A 49 -4.01 -8.99 12.84
CA SER A 49 -3.81 -10.41 12.52
C SER A 49 -4.62 -10.80 11.27
N GLN A 50 -4.40 -11.99 10.72
CA GLN A 50 -5.20 -12.45 9.58
C GLN A 50 -6.68 -12.63 9.95
N GLU A 51 -6.94 -13.04 11.19
CA GLU A 51 -8.28 -13.26 11.74
C GLU A 51 -9.00 -11.95 12.07
N GLU A 52 -8.25 -10.90 12.43
CA GLU A 52 -8.76 -9.59 12.78
C GLU A 52 -8.89 -8.64 11.58
N ALA A 53 -8.28 -9.00 10.43
CA ALA A 53 -8.25 -8.15 9.26
C ALA A 53 -9.67 -8.01 8.66
N PRO A 54 -10.21 -6.79 8.53
CA PRO A 54 -11.56 -6.60 8.00
C PRO A 54 -11.65 -6.82 6.47
N SER A 55 -10.50 -6.83 5.79
CA SER A 55 -10.36 -7.15 4.37
C SER A 55 -8.89 -7.49 4.05
N ASN A 56 -8.54 -7.59 2.77
CA ASN A 56 -7.15 -7.63 2.31
C ASN A 56 -6.75 -6.38 1.50
N ILE A 57 -7.47 -5.27 1.68
CA ILE A 57 -7.22 -3.99 1.00
C ILE A 57 -6.31 -3.14 1.88
N ALA A 58 -5.04 -3.03 1.49
CA ALA A 58 -3.99 -2.38 2.25
C ALA A 58 -3.74 -0.93 1.81
N VAL A 59 -3.50 -0.04 2.77
CA VAL A 59 -3.09 1.35 2.55
C VAL A 59 -1.61 1.41 2.16
N LEU A 60 -1.31 2.07 1.04
CA LEU A 60 0.00 1.98 0.39
C LEU A 60 0.93 3.19 0.57
N GLY A 61 0.64 4.08 1.50
CA GLY A 61 1.51 5.25 1.72
C GLY A 61 1.29 6.37 0.71
N ARG A 62 0.07 6.51 0.19
CA ARG A 62 -0.37 7.65 -0.65
C ARG A 62 -1.63 8.21 -0.04
N TYR A 63 -1.62 9.50 0.27
CA TYR A 63 -2.68 10.14 1.03
C TYR A 63 -2.97 11.53 0.46
N ILE A 64 -4.24 11.85 0.31
CA ILE A 64 -4.74 13.22 0.33
C ILE A 64 -5.62 13.28 1.58
N ILE A 65 -5.25 14.10 2.56
CA ILE A 65 -5.92 14.12 3.86
C ILE A 65 -6.36 15.54 4.15
N ASN A 66 -7.61 15.69 4.57
CA ASN A 66 -8.12 16.96 5.03
C ASN A 66 -7.39 17.42 6.32
N PRO A 67 -7.20 18.73 6.53
CA PRO A 67 -6.46 19.27 7.67
C PRO A 67 -7.01 18.86 9.05
N ALA A 68 -8.27 18.46 9.15
CA ALA A 68 -8.88 17.97 10.40
C ALA A 68 -8.10 16.80 11.04
N ILE A 69 -7.27 16.09 10.27
CA ILE A 69 -6.38 15.05 10.80
C ILE A 69 -5.38 15.59 11.84
N PHE A 70 -4.95 16.84 11.76
CA PHE A 70 -3.94 17.39 12.67
C PHE A 70 -4.47 17.47 14.10
N GLU A 71 -5.69 17.95 14.30
CA GLU A 71 -6.35 17.97 15.61
C GLU A 71 -6.52 16.55 16.17
N ILE A 72 -6.82 15.57 15.32
CA ILE A 72 -6.93 14.17 15.73
C ILE A 72 -5.57 13.61 16.15
N LEU A 73 -4.51 13.90 15.38
CA LEU A 73 -3.15 13.43 15.66
C LEU A 73 -2.61 13.97 16.98
N GLU A 74 -2.94 15.21 17.35
CA GLU A 74 -2.55 15.80 18.65
C GLU A 74 -3.05 14.98 19.84
N ASP A 75 -4.25 14.40 19.73
CA ASP A 75 -4.86 13.59 20.79
C ASP A 75 -4.58 12.08 20.67
N THR A 76 -4.09 11.63 19.51
CA THR A 76 -3.90 10.21 19.19
C THR A 76 -2.88 9.57 20.14
N LYS A 77 -3.32 8.51 20.83
CA LYS A 77 -2.48 7.78 21.78
C LYS A 77 -1.59 6.77 21.05
N PRO A 78 -0.45 6.37 21.64
CA PRO A 78 0.36 5.29 21.11
C PRO A 78 -0.45 4.00 20.91
N GLY A 79 -0.37 3.44 19.71
CA GLY A 79 -1.06 2.22 19.29
C GLY A 79 -0.08 1.05 19.12
N LYS A 80 -0.15 0.38 17.96
CA LYS A 80 0.72 -0.75 17.64
C LYS A 80 2.20 -0.34 17.77
N GLY A 81 2.98 -1.17 18.49
CA GLY A 81 4.41 -0.92 18.69
C GLY A 81 4.73 0.24 19.65
N GLY A 82 3.74 0.86 20.29
CA GLY A 82 3.96 2.03 21.15
C GLY A 82 4.21 3.32 20.38
N GLU A 83 3.84 3.37 19.10
CA GLU A 83 3.98 4.55 18.23
C GLU A 83 2.64 5.24 18.01
N ILE A 84 2.67 6.54 17.71
CA ILE A 84 1.48 7.28 17.24
C ILE A 84 1.23 6.89 15.78
N GLN A 85 0.18 6.10 15.53
CA GLN A 85 -0.12 5.56 14.21
C GLN A 85 -1.04 6.49 13.43
N LEU A 86 -0.65 6.83 12.19
CA LEU A 86 -1.52 7.58 11.29
C LEU A 86 -2.81 6.82 10.99
N THR A 87 -2.76 5.49 10.90
CA THR A 87 -3.93 4.64 10.66
C THR A 87 -5.00 4.78 11.75
N ASP A 88 -4.59 4.92 13.01
CA ASP A 88 -5.52 5.11 14.13
C ASP A 88 -6.21 6.48 14.02
N ALA A 89 -5.45 7.54 13.70
CA ALA A 89 -5.99 8.87 13.47
C ALA A 89 -6.93 8.92 12.25
N LEU A 90 -6.56 8.24 11.15
CA LEU A 90 -7.42 8.12 9.96
C LEU A 90 -8.71 7.36 10.26
N ASN A 91 -8.66 6.36 11.14
CA ASN A 91 -9.87 5.64 11.55
C ASN A 91 -10.83 6.55 12.31
N VAL A 92 -10.31 7.42 13.18
CA VAL A 92 -11.11 8.46 13.85
C VAL A 92 -11.65 9.48 12.84
N LEU A 93 -10.83 9.92 11.87
CA LEU A 93 -11.26 10.84 10.82
C LEU A 93 -12.41 10.24 9.99
N ALA A 94 -12.33 8.95 9.66
CA ALA A 94 -13.38 8.23 8.93
C ALA A 94 -14.72 8.14 9.67
N GLN A 95 -14.73 8.33 11.00
CA GLN A 95 -15.97 8.46 11.77
C GLN A 95 -16.52 9.89 11.80
N ARG A 96 -15.69 10.89 11.52
CA ARG A 96 -16.07 12.32 11.51
C ARG A 96 -16.52 12.80 10.13
N GLU A 97 -15.87 12.32 9.07
CA GLU A 97 -16.17 12.67 7.69
C GLU A 97 -16.13 11.44 6.77
N ALA A 98 -16.81 11.52 5.63
CA ALA A 98 -16.72 10.47 4.62
C ALA A 98 -15.29 10.44 4.06
N MET A 99 -14.69 9.26 3.94
CA MET A 99 -13.39 9.07 3.29
C MET A 99 -13.49 8.03 2.18
N TYR A 100 -12.62 8.16 1.18
CA TYR A 100 -12.56 7.22 0.07
C TYR A 100 -11.18 6.59 -0.07
N ALA A 101 -11.15 5.41 -0.66
CA ALA A 101 -9.94 4.73 -1.06
C ALA A 101 -9.95 4.51 -2.57
N TYR A 102 -8.79 4.70 -3.19
CA TYR A 102 -8.57 4.48 -4.61
C TYR A 102 -7.64 3.27 -4.79
N ASP A 103 -8.15 2.21 -5.44
CA ASP A 103 -7.41 0.98 -5.74
C ASP A 103 -6.45 1.20 -6.90
N PHE A 104 -5.17 1.36 -6.56
CA PHE A 104 -4.12 1.68 -7.49
C PHE A 104 -3.87 0.55 -8.48
N GLU A 105 -3.60 0.96 -9.71
CA GLU A 105 -3.27 0.08 -10.82
C GLU A 105 -1.75 0.01 -10.97
N GLY A 106 -1.21 -1.20 -11.09
CA GLY A 106 0.22 -1.43 -11.31
C GLY A 106 0.88 -2.33 -10.27
N ARG A 107 2.16 -2.59 -10.51
CA ARG A 107 2.98 -3.43 -9.63
C ARG A 107 3.68 -2.56 -8.59
N ARG A 108 3.43 -2.86 -7.32
CA ARG A 108 4.20 -2.34 -6.20
C ARG A 108 5.42 -3.22 -5.97
N TYR A 109 6.54 -2.58 -5.66
CA TYR A 109 7.70 -3.23 -5.07
C TYR A 109 7.86 -2.72 -3.65
N ASP A 110 7.96 -3.62 -2.69
CA ASP A 110 8.29 -3.25 -1.32
C ASP A 110 9.82 -3.12 -1.18
N ILE A 111 10.32 -1.92 -1.36
CA ILE A 111 11.76 -1.63 -1.26
C ILE A 111 12.27 -1.58 0.19
N GLY A 112 11.38 -1.67 1.19
CA GLY A 112 11.76 -1.83 2.59
C GLY A 112 12.21 -3.26 2.93
N ASP A 113 11.81 -4.23 2.09
CA ASP A 113 12.23 -5.62 2.18
C ASP A 113 13.41 -5.90 1.22
N LYS A 114 14.36 -6.74 1.66
CA LYS A 114 15.58 -7.03 0.88
C LYS A 114 15.26 -7.77 -0.42
N GLN A 115 14.33 -8.72 -0.39
CA GLN A 115 13.92 -9.47 -1.58
C GLN A 115 13.18 -8.53 -2.55
N GLY A 116 12.23 -7.74 -2.04
CA GLY A 116 11.50 -6.75 -2.84
C GLY A 116 12.40 -5.70 -3.50
N PHE A 117 13.45 -5.26 -2.82
CA PHE A 117 14.46 -4.36 -3.40
C PHE A 117 15.22 -4.98 -4.58
N LEU A 118 15.62 -6.26 -4.49
CA LEU A 118 16.31 -6.95 -5.58
C LEU A 118 15.38 -7.18 -6.78
N GLU A 119 14.15 -7.60 -6.54
CA GLU A 119 13.14 -7.76 -7.60
C GLU A 119 12.87 -6.45 -8.33
N ALA A 120 12.70 -5.35 -7.58
CA ALA A 120 12.57 -4.02 -8.15
C ALA A 120 13.77 -3.69 -9.05
N THR A 121 14.98 -3.86 -8.52
CA THR A 121 16.22 -3.55 -9.24
C THR A 121 16.30 -4.32 -10.57
N VAL A 122 15.98 -5.62 -10.55
CA VAL A 122 15.97 -6.46 -11.74
C VAL A 122 14.95 -5.97 -12.75
N GLU A 123 13.71 -5.73 -12.34
CA GLU A 123 12.64 -5.34 -13.26
C GLU A 123 12.83 -3.94 -13.84
N PHE A 124 13.34 -3.00 -13.06
CA PHE A 124 13.66 -1.65 -13.55
C PHE A 124 14.83 -1.69 -14.54
N ALA A 125 15.85 -2.52 -14.32
CA ALA A 125 16.94 -2.70 -15.27
C ALA A 125 16.45 -3.33 -16.59
N LEU A 126 15.57 -4.33 -16.53
CA LEU A 126 15.02 -4.98 -17.73
C LEU A 126 14.01 -4.11 -18.51
N ARG A 127 13.48 -3.04 -17.92
CA ARG A 127 12.64 -2.05 -18.61
C ARG A 127 13.44 -1.00 -19.38
N ARG A 128 14.73 -0.86 -19.08
CA ARG A 128 15.61 0.12 -19.73
C ARG A 128 16.16 -0.44 -21.04
N GLU A 129 15.82 0.20 -22.15
CA GLU A 129 16.29 -0.22 -23.49
C GLU A 129 17.82 -0.30 -23.58
N ASP A 130 18.53 0.59 -22.88
CA ASP A 130 20.00 0.65 -22.88
C ASP A 130 20.67 -0.41 -22.00
N LEU A 131 19.93 -1.10 -21.12
CA LEU A 131 20.47 -2.12 -20.20
C LEU A 131 19.90 -3.52 -20.44
N ARG A 132 18.72 -3.61 -21.04
CA ARG A 132 17.90 -4.83 -21.06
C ARG A 132 18.63 -6.04 -21.64
N GLU A 133 19.21 -5.90 -22.82
CA GLU A 133 19.80 -7.05 -23.55
C GLU A 133 20.98 -7.65 -22.80
N ASP A 134 21.97 -6.82 -22.46
CA ASP A 134 23.18 -7.27 -21.74
C ASP A 134 22.84 -7.82 -20.35
N PHE A 135 21.92 -7.18 -19.64
CA PHE A 135 21.55 -7.60 -18.29
C PHE A 135 20.71 -8.89 -18.28
N LEU A 136 19.80 -9.06 -19.25
CA LEU A 136 19.02 -10.29 -19.40
C LEU A 136 19.93 -11.49 -19.75
N ALA A 137 20.92 -11.27 -20.61
CA ALA A 137 21.92 -12.28 -20.94
C ALA A 137 22.71 -12.69 -19.69
N TYR A 138 23.16 -11.72 -18.88
CA TYR A 138 23.83 -11.98 -17.61
C TYR A 138 22.96 -12.79 -16.63
N LEU A 139 21.71 -12.39 -16.40
CA LEU A 139 20.79 -13.10 -15.50
C LEU A 139 20.57 -14.55 -15.95
N THR A 140 20.42 -14.77 -17.26
CA THR A 140 20.27 -16.12 -17.84
C THR A 140 21.49 -17.00 -17.56
N GLN A 141 22.70 -16.44 -17.65
CA GLN A 141 23.93 -17.16 -17.30
C GLN A 141 24.00 -17.50 -15.82
N VAL A 142 23.65 -16.56 -14.94
CA VAL A 142 23.60 -16.80 -13.48
C VAL A 142 22.64 -17.95 -13.17
N VAL A 143 21.42 -17.92 -13.71
CA VAL A 143 20.42 -18.99 -13.48
C VAL A 143 20.90 -20.35 -13.98
N LYS A 144 21.55 -20.41 -15.15
CA LYS A 144 22.13 -21.67 -15.66
C LYS A 144 23.18 -22.23 -14.71
N ARG A 145 24.10 -21.37 -14.24
CA ARG A 145 25.18 -21.76 -13.32
C ARG A 145 24.65 -22.28 -11.99
N GLU A 146 23.68 -21.60 -11.38
CA GLU A 146 23.13 -22.02 -10.08
C GLU A 146 22.28 -23.30 -10.17
N ASN A 147 21.64 -23.56 -11.32
CA ASN A 147 20.85 -24.77 -11.56
C ASN A 147 21.70 -25.99 -12.00
N GLY A 148 23.02 -25.95 -11.87
CA GLY A 148 23.92 -27.06 -12.20
C GLY A 148 24.12 -27.29 -13.70
N GLY A 149 23.76 -26.32 -14.55
CA GLY A 149 24.18 -26.29 -15.94
C GLY A 149 25.64 -25.82 -16.01
N LEU A 150 26.53 -26.74 -16.40
CA LEU A 150 27.97 -26.54 -16.67
C LEU A 150 28.40 -25.10 -16.94
#